data_AF-A0A7S0KZC6-F1
#
_entry.id   AF-A0A7S0KZC6-F1
#
_cell.length_a   1.000
_cell.length_b   1.000
_cell.length_c   1.000
_cell.angle_alpha   90.00
_cell.angle_beta   90.00
_cell.angle_gamma   90.00
#
_symmetry.space_group_name_H-M   'P 1'
#
loop_
_entity.id
_entity.type
_entity.pdbx_description
1 polymer ?
#
loop_
_entity_poly.entity_id
_entity_poly.type
_entity_poly.pdbx_seq_one_letter_code
_entity_poly.pdbx_strand_id
1 'polypeptide(L)'
;ARRRGASKLGVPMQEYSERWPHERYTIGLAGRPGGPPWYISVVNNSRTHGPGTQNQDAKLIGEADPCFGKVVAGFDTVEEMRKLPRRKGTRFGLFREPVMIA
;
A
#
# COMPACT_ATOMS: atom_id res chain seq x y z
N ALA A 1 19.44 14.28 25.28
CA ALA A 1 19.72 13.79 23.92
C ALA A 1 18.42 13.72 23.12
N ARG A 2 18.23 14.59 22.12
CA ARG A 2 17.08 14.50 21.21
C ARG A 2 17.18 13.19 20.42
N ARG A 3 16.21 12.29 20.58
CA ARG A 3 16.03 11.16 19.66
C ARG A 3 15.74 11.77 18.29
N ARG A 4 16.74 11.79 17.40
CA ARG A 4 16.53 12.08 15.98
C ARG A 4 15.50 11.06 15.50
N GLY A 5 14.34 11.55 15.07
CA GLY A 5 13.26 10.72 14.54
C GLY A 5 13.83 9.81 13.47
N ALA A 6 13.36 8.55 13.46
CA ALA A 6 13.68 7.60 12.40
C ALA A 6 13.58 8.34 11.06
N SER A 7 14.62 8.24 10.25
CA SER A 7 14.61 8.70 8.87
C SER A 7 13.28 8.29 8.22
N LYS A 8 12.68 9.18 7.43
CA LYS A 8 11.60 8.81 6.51
C LYS A 8 12.17 7.77 5.55
N LEU A 9 12.08 6.50 5.93
CA LEU A 9 12.56 5.36 5.15
C LEU A 9 11.58 5.14 4.00
N GLY A 10 11.71 5.92 2.94
CA GLY A 10 11.06 5.63 1.67
C GLY A 10 12.02 4.88 0.75
N VAL A 11 11.49 4.28 -0.31
CA VAL A 11 12.27 3.78 -1.42
C VAL A 11 12.97 4.95 -2.12
N PRO A 12 14.18 4.72 -2.65
CA PRO A 12 14.93 5.77 -3.33
C PRO A 12 14.26 6.23 -4.65
N MET A 13 13.45 5.36 -5.27
CA MET A 13 12.71 5.65 -6.51
C MET A 13 11.30 5.04 -6.46
N GLN A 14 10.32 5.75 -7.01
CA GLN A 14 8.96 5.21 -7.21
C GLN A 14 8.85 4.49 -8.55
N GLU A 15 9.38 3.26 -8.61
CA GLU A 15 9.39 2.47 -9.83
C GLU A 15 7.98 2.02 -10.23
N TYR A 16 7.38 2.72 -11.20
CA TYR A 16 6.09 2.36 -11.78
C TYR A 16 6.23 1.96 -13.25
N SER A 17 5.39 1.02 -13.67
CA SER A 17 5.28 0.60 -15.07
C SER A 17 3.81 0.43 -15.46
N GLU A 18 3.41 1.02 -16.58
CA GLU A 18 2.08 0.78 -17.16
C GLU A 18 1.86 -0.67 -17.58
N ARG A 19 2.94 -1.46 -17.75
CA ARG A 19 2.87 -2.90 -18.03
C ARG A 19 2.49 -3.72 -16.80
N TRP A 20 2.66 -3.15 -15.60
CA TRP A 20 2.39 -3.82 -14.32
C TRP A 20 1.51 -2.93 -13.44
N PRO A 21 0.27 -2.62 -13.88
CA PRO A 21 -0.59 -1.72 -13.14
C PRO A 21 -1.14 -2.39 -11.87
N HIS A 22 -1.71 -1.60 -10.97
CA HIS A 22 -2.29 -2.10 -9.71
C HIS A 22 -3.63 -2.81 -9.90
N GLU A 23 -3.60 -4.01 -10.48
CA GLU A 23 -4.77 -4.87 -10.61
C GLU A 23 -5.19 -5.52 -9.28
N ARG A 24 -6.32 -6.24 -9.28
CA ARG A 24 -6.68 -7.08 -8.12
C ARG A 24 -5.57 -8.10 -7.86
N TYR A 25 -5.21 -8.22 -6.59
CA TYR A 25 -4.16 -9.05 -6.01
C TYR A 25 -2.72 -8.65 -6.33
N THR A 26 -2.47 -7.46 -6.87
CA THR A 26 -1.11 -6.92 -6.92
C THR A 26 -0.67 -6.40 -5.55
N ILE A 27 0.64 -6.30 -5.36
CA ILE A 27 1.29 -5.83 -4.13
C ILE A 27 2.01 -4.52 -4.43
N GLY A 28 1.76 -3.51 -3.60
CA GLY A 28 2.35 -2.18 -3.75
C GLY A 28 3.03 -1.66 -2.50
N LEU A 29 3.96 -0.73 -2.67
CA LEU A 29 4.57 0.02 -1.56
C LEU A 29 3.75 1.26 -1.26
N ALA A 30 3.37 1.44 0.00
CA ALA A 30 2.49 2.53 0.42
C ALA A 30 3.27 3.82 0.68
N GLY A 31 2.69 4.96 0.32
CA GLY A 31 3.21 6.29 0.62
C GLY A 31 4.08 6.89 -0.48
N ARG A 32 4.43 8.16 -0.32
CA ARG A 32 5.33 8.89 -1.24
C ARG A 32 6.30 9.76 -0.43
N PRO A 33 7.59 9.41 -0.32
CA PRO A 33 8.25 8.24 -0.92
C PRO A 33 7.79 6.91 -0.28
N GLY A 34 7.61 5.86 -1.10
CA GLY A 34 6.91 4.63 -0.71
C GLY A 34 7.70 3.70 0.22
N GLY A 35 7.02 2.86 0.99
CA GLY A 35 7.65 1.93 1.94
C GLY A 35 8.02 2.57 3.30
N PRO A 36 8.42 1.76 4.31
CA PRO A 36 8.38 0.30 4.34
C PRO A 36 6.98 -0.37 4.37
N PRO A 37 5.84 0.31 4.65
CA PRO A 37 4.54 -0.34 4.55
C PRO A 37 4.22 -0.76 3.12
N TRP A 38 3.55 -1.91 2.98
CA TRP A 38 3.04 -2.44 1.72
C TRP A 38 1.56 -2.83 1.84
N TYR A 39 0.90 -3.02 0.71
CA TYR A 39 -0.51 -3.42 0.65
C TYR A 39 -0.76 -4.46 -0.44
N ILE A 40 -1.88 -5.18 -0.33
CA ILE A 40 -2.43 -6.03 -1.39
C ILE A 40 -3.69 -5.34 -1.93
N SER A 41 -3.73 -5.08 -3.23
CA SER A 41 -4.94 -4.56 -3.90
C SER A 41 -6.05 -5.62 -3.89
N VAL A 42 -7.17 -5.36 -3.21
CA VAL A 42 -8.32 -6.29 -3.20
C VAL A 42 -9.34 -6.02 -4.32
N VAL A 43 -9.12 -4.97 -5.11
CA VAL A 43 -9.86 -4.57 -6.31
C VAL A 43 -8.87 -4.01 -7.34
N ASN A 44 -9.31 -3.71 -8.56
CA ASN A 44 -8.46 -3.02 -9.53
C ASN A 44 -8.29 -1.55 -9.10
N ASN A 45 -7.06 -1.19 -8.72
CA ASN A 45 -6.64 0.14 -8.29
C ASN A 45 -5.67 0.81 -9.29
N SER A 46 -5.61 0.34 -10.54
CA SER A 46 -4.66 0.84 -11.56
C SER A 46 -4.71 2.36 -11.72
N ARG A 47 -5.90 2.94 -11.59
CA ARG A 47 -6.07 4.40 -11.59
C ARG A 47 -5.62 5.01 -10.27
N THR A 48 -6.16 4.54 -9.14
CA THR A 48 -5.93 5.13 -7.81
C THR A 48 -4.48 5.10 -7.37
N HIS A 49 -3.71 4.08 -7.76
CA HIS A 49 -2.30 3.93 -7.44
C HIS A 49 -1.38 4.15 -8.65
N GLY A 50 -1.96 4.56 -9.80
CA GLY A 50 -1.23 4.92 -11.00
C GLY A 50 -0.85 6.40 -11.06
N PRO A 51 -0.20 6.84 -12.15
CA PRO A 51 0.31 8.20 -12.29
C PRO A 51 -0.81 9.24 -12.25
N GLY A 52 -0.53 10.40 -11.65
CA GLY A 52 -1.40 11.58 -11.73
C GLY A 52 -2.64 11.59 -10.82
N THR A 53 -2.84 10.59 -9.95
CA THR A 53 -4.13 10.43 -9.22
C THR A 53 -4.08 10.72 -7.73
N GLN A 54 -2.90 10.83 -7.12
CA GLN A 54 -2.76 11.17 -5.70
C GLN A 54 -1.87 12.41 -5.48
N ASN A 55 -2.52 13.57 -5.39
CA ASN A 55 -1.88 14.88 -5.20
C ASN A 55 -1.77 15.28 -3.72
N GLN A 56 -1.66 14.31 -2.81
CA GLN A 56 -1.68 14.59 -1.36
C GLN A 56 -0.37 15.20 -0.86
N ASP A 57 0.75 14.97 -1.55
CA ASP A 57 2.04 15.59 -1.27
C ASP A 57 2.49 16.44 -2.47
N ALA A 58 2.46 17.76 -2.30
CA ALA A 58 2.80 18.74 -3.34
C ALA A 58 4.24 18.63 -3.91
N LYS A 59 5.09 17.77 -3.34
CA LYS A 59 6.48 17.55 -3.77
C LYS A 59 6.65 16.35 -4.71
N LEU A 60 5.66 15.45 -4.78
CA LEU A 60 5.69 14.22 -5.59
C LEU A 60 4.38 14.10 -6.40
N ILE A 61 3.88 15.25 -6.87
CA ILE A 61 2.65 15.36 -7.64
C ILE A 61 2.76 14.43 -8.85
N GLY A 62 1.90 13.42 -8.89
CA GLY A 62 1.77 12.52 -10.02
C GLY A 62 2.60 11.24 -9.97
N GLU A 63 3.42 11.01 -8.94
CA GLU A 63 4.11 9.73 -8.79
C GLU A 63 3.12 8.61 -8.46
N ALA A 64 3.28 7.46 -9.11
CA ALA A 64 2.50 6.26 -8.85
C ALA A 64 3.13 5.43 -7.73
N ASP A 65 2.35 4.55 -7.12
CA ASP A 65 2.91 3.59 -6.16
C ASP A 65 3.67 2.49 -6.92
N PRO A 66 4.84 2.04 -6.45
CA PRO A 66 5.50 0.88 -7.03
C PRO A 66 4.62 -0.36 -6.92
N CYS A 67 4.47 -1.09 -8.02
CA CYS A 67 3.83 -2.41 -8.06
C CYS A 67 4.95 -3.45 -8.24
N PHE A 68 5.23 -4.23 -7.21
CA PHE A 68 6.43 -5.10 -7.17
C PHE A 68 6.10 -6.59 -7.09
N GLY A 69 4.83 -6.95 -7.08
CA GLY A 69 4.44 -8.35 -7.00
C GLY A 69 2.95 -8.58 -7.19
N LYS A 70 2.60 -9.87 -7.23
CA LYS A 70 1.20 -10.35 -7.31
C LYS A 70 1.06 -11.60 -6.46
N VAL A 71 -0.07 -11.72 -5.78
CA VAL A 71 -0.43 -12.95 -5.07
C VAL A 71 -0.70 -14.05 -6.10
N VAL A 72 -0.03 -15.18 -5.96
CA VAL A 72 -0.18 -16.36 -6.85
C VAL A 72 -0.91 -17.53 -6.18
N ALA A 73 -0.99 -17.53 -4.85
CA ALA A 73 -1.70 -18.52 -4.03
C ALA A 73 -2.16 -17.87 -2.72
N GLY A 74 -3.15 -18.46 -2.04
CA GLY A 74 -3.72 -17.90 -0.79
C GLY A 74 -4.76 -16.80 -1.00
N PHE A 75 -5.46 -16.79 -2.14
CA PHE A 75 -6.50 -15.81 -2.45
C PHE A 75 -7.64 -15.84 -1.43
N ASP A 76 -8.03 -17.04 -0.99
CA ASP A 76 -8.99 -17.27 0.08
C ASP A 76 -8.56 -16.59 1.39
N THR A 77 -7.28 -16.72 1.77
CA THR A 77 -6.71 -16.05 2.94
C THR A 77 -6.86 -14.54 2.85
N VAL A 78 -6.59 -13.94 1.68
CA VAL A 78 -6.78 -12.50 1.44
C VAL A 78 -8.25 -12.09 1.59
N GLU A 79 -9.18 -12.88 1.07
CA GLU A 79 -10.61 -12.60 1.18
C GLU A 79 -11.14 -12.76 2.60
N GLU A 80 -10.67 -13.77 3.35
CA GLU A 80 -11.05 -13.95 4.76
C GLU A 80 -10.51 -12.81 5.63
N MET A 81 -9.24 -12.39 5.42
CA MET A 81 -8.69 -11.20 6.10
C MET A 81 -9.56 -9.95 5.86
N ARG A 82 -10.12 -9.79 4.66
CA ARG A 82 -10.97 -8.63 4.32
C ARG A 82 -12.26 -8.57 5.13
N LYS A 83 -12.79 -9.73 5.53
CA LYS A 83 -14.04 -9.89 6.30
C LYS A 83 -13.85 -9.67 7.80
N LEU A 84 -12.60 -9.60 8.28
CA LEU A 84 -12.33 -9.46 9.72
C LEU A 84 -12.92 -8.18 10.32
N PRO A 85 -13.42 -8.23 11.57
CA PRO A 85 -13.97 -7.06 12.26
C PRO A 85 -12.95 -5.92 12.40
N ARG A 86 -13.42 -4.68 12.27
CA ARG A 86 -12.61 -3.45 12.41
C ARG A 86 -13.00 -2.66 13.64
N ARG A 87 -12.04 -1.95 14.25
CA ARG A 87 -12.29 -1.04 15.37
C ARG A 87 -13.07 0.18 14.89
N LYS A 88 -14.23 0.43 15.50
CA LYS A 88 -15.04 1.63 15.26
C LYS A 88 -14.24 2.90 15.60
N GLY A 89 -14.43 3.96 14.83
CA GLY A 89 -13.77 5.26 15.07
C GLY A 89 -12.30 5.34 14.66
N THR A 90 -11.73 4.32 14.01
CA THR A 90 -10.35 4.39 13.50
C THR A 90 -10.29 4.95 12.08
N ARG A 91 -9.33 5.85 11.82
CA ARG A 91 -9.19 6.56 10.54
C ARG A 91 -8.95 5.64 9.34
N PHE A 92 -8.29 4.51 9.55
CA PHE A 92 -7.89 3.56 8.50
C PHE A 92 -8.53 2.17 8.67
N GLY A 93 -9.55 2.04 9.52
CA GLY A 93 -10.26 0.78 9.73
C GLY A 93 -9.36 -0.34 10.24
N LEU A 94 -8.59 -0.09 11.32
CA LEU A 94 -7.72 -1.10 11.92
C LEU A 94 -8.51 -2.35 12.32
N PHE A 95 -7.91 -3.52 12.14
CA PHE A 95 -8.51 -4.77 12.61
C PHE A 95 -8.72 -4.75 14.13
N ARG A 96 -9.78 -5.45 14.57
CA ARG A 96 -10.10 -5.58 16.00
C ARG A 96 -9.02 -6.38 16.73
N GLU A 97 -8.58 -7.47 16.12
CA GLU A 97 -7.48 -8.32 16.58
C GLU A 97 -6.29 -8.18 15.62
N PRO A 98 -5.04 -8.36 16.09
CA PRO A 98 -3.86 -8.31 15.23
C PRO A 98 -3.87 -9.44 14.18
N VAL A 99 -3.52 -9.09 12.94
CA VAL A 99 -3.17 -10.07 11.90
C VAL A 99 -1.65 -10.12 11.84
N MET A 100 -1.09 -11.24 12.28
CA MET A 100 0.36 -11.42 12.34
C MET A 100 0.87 -12.03 11.04
N ILE A 101 1.92 -11.44 10.48
CA ILE A 101 2.73 -12.04 9.42
C ILE A 101 3.85 -12.79 10.14
N ALA A 102 3.89 -14.11 9.97
CA ALA A 102 4.84 -15.01 10.63
C ALA A 102 5.97 -15.42 9.68
#